data_AF-A0A8T5XVS4-F1
#
_entry.id   AF-A0A8T5XVS4-F1
#
_cell.length_a   1.000
_cell.length_b   1.000
_cell.length_c   1.000
_cell.angle_alpha   90.00
_cell.angle_beta   90.00
_cell.angle_gamma   90.00
#
_symmetry.space_group_name_H-M   'P 1'
#
loop_
_entity.id
_entity.type
_entity.pdbx_description
1 polymer ?
#
loop_
_entity_poly.entity_id
_entity_poly.type
_entity_poly.pdbx_seq_one_letter_code
_entity_poly.pdbx_strand_id
1 'polypeptide(L)'
;MSKVKRSLDGKMIGFSIDKKSGLTLTVPKFIENISNEKGYIEKEIFQYFKIFKKYRRQNLNQKNIKEQDYYRSYIDGNNEDKKYTFSLIELYLTLLNDYREKGLLLFRKRNVNLKKKGNINWQKTMKSSQELITNNSVLYREIFHNNLSIDYQHPITILHALTLMKLEKLLSIKLKLPYDYRYLKQFENSTNYIKGILQRYQREMFSDREKKIFKILQHIYLDKKNKKNLFKCNQQLDYVEKFDLIWEKMLKVALDDEYNDIKENIPKGSYLLKNHPNDSYTSFGGLRAIPDILIKKECHGKDYLFVLDAKNYVPNFKDNVGMPQSHDIIKQIFYKYFMSKEFHEDNKYHSENIINAFLLPTELNTPEKIRYIGIHSLEDSFKFNNTGKILCFYIDFNQLRQVYLNPNKKYKKEVLDYILDTYNNLY
;
A
#
# COMPACT_ATOMS: atom_id res chain seq x y z
N MET A 1 24.26 -2.10 -3.74
CA MET A 1 23.71 -2.49 -2.42
C MET A 1 22.39 -1.76 -2.24
N SER A 2 21.36 -2.42 -1.69
CA SER A 2 20.11 -1.70 -1.37
C SER A 2 20.40 -0.51 -0.45
N LYS A 3 19.68 0.60 -0.65
CA LYS A 3 19.85 1.81 0.15
C LYS A 3 18.55 2.57 0.34
N VAL A 4 18.51 3.39 1.38
CA VAL A 4 17.44 4.35 1.66
C VAL A 4 18.01 5.76 1.51
N LYS A 5 17.30 6.67 0.85
CA LYS A 5 17.69 8.07 0.69
C LYS A 5 16.49 8.98 0.90
N ARG A 6 16.74 10.23 1.30
CA ARG A 6 15.70 11.26 1.38
C ARG A 6 15.33 11.77 -0.02
N SER A 7 14.08 12.18 -0.16
CA SER A 7 13.61 12.94 -1.31
C SER A 7 14.23 14.33 -1.32
N LEU A 8 14.75 14.75 -2.47
CA LEU A 8 15.36 16.07 -2.66
C LEU A 8 14.28 17.16 -2.75
N ASP A 9 13.20 16.89 -3.47
CA ASP A 9 12.07 17.81 -3.63
C ASP A 9 11.07 17.73 -2.45
N GLY A 10 11.18 16.67 -1.63
CA GLY A 10 10.27 16.39 -0.52
C GLY A 10 8.88 15.91 -0.95
N LYS A 11 8.59 15.88 -2.26
CA LYS A 11 7.27 15.59 -2.84
C LYS A 11 7.18 14.17 -3.35
N MET A 12 8.24 13.66 -3.97
CA MET A 12 8.23 12.37 -4.64
C MET A 12 8.93 11.31 -3.78
N ILE A 13 8.24 10.20 -3.51
CA ILE A 13 8.77 9.05 -2.77
C ILE A 13 8.50 7.75 -3.52
N GLY A 14 9.28 6.71 -3.27
CA GLY A 14 9.14 5.49 -4.06
C GLY A 14 10.36 4.59 -4.12
N PHE A 15 10.33 3.66 -5.06
CA PHE A 15 11.40 2.69 -5.31
C PHE A 15 12.04 2.95 -6.66
N SER A 16 13.35 2.76 -6.72
CA SER A 16 14.13 2.72 -7.95
C SER A 16 15.00 1.47 -7.93
N ILE A 17 15.08 0.74 -9.04
CA ILE A 17 16.00 -0.39 -9.19
C ILE A 17 16.91 -0.12 -10.37
N ASP A 18 18.21 -0.14 -10.11
CA ASP A 18 19.25 -0.09 -11.12
C ASP A 18 20.26 -1.22 -10.86
N LYS A 19 20.84 -1.81 -11.92
CA LYS A 19 21.74 -2.96 -11.76
C LYS A 19 23.06 -2.60 -11.07
N LYS A 20 23.53 -1.36 -11.20
CA LYS A 20 24.78 -0.92 -10.58
C LYS A 20 24.57 -0.60 -9.10
N SER A 21 23.48 0.11 -8.79
CA SER A 21 23.20 0.62 -7.45
C SER A 21 22.30 -0.29 -6.61
N GLY A 22 21.54 -1.19 -7.22
CA GLY A 22 20.56 -2.05 -6.54
C GLY A 22 19.21 -1.34 -6.34
N LEU A 23 18.44 -1.80 -5.34
CA LEU A 23 17.16 -1.19 -4.96
C LEU A 23 17.38 0.03 -4.06
N THR A 24 16.86 1.17 -4.47
CA THR A 24 16.85 2.42 -3.69
C THR A 24 15.42 2.75 -3.28
N LEU A 25 15.18 2.91 -1.99
CA LEU A 25 13.96 3.52 -1.45
C LEU A 25 14.21 5.02 -1.25
N THR A 26 13.38 5.86 -1.85
CA THR A 26 13.32 7.31 -1.59
C THR A 26 12.21 7.57 -0.58
N VAL A 27 12.57 8.09 0.60
CA VAL A 27 11.66 8.43 1.72
C VAL A 27 11.41 9.95 1.81
N PRO A 28 10.39 10.41 2.54
CA PRO A 28 10.12 11.83 2.71
C PRO A 28 11.30 12.61 3.30
N LYS A 29 11.33 13.93 3.05
CA LYS A 29 12.44 14.80 3.45
C LYS A 29 12.59 14.93 4.97
N PHE A 30 11.49 14.86 5.72
CA PHE A 30 11.48 14.98 7.19
C PHE A 30 12.02 13.73 7.91
N ILE A 31 12.28 12.62 7.21
CA ILE A 31 12.87 11.43 7.82
C ILE A 31 14.35 11.70 8.10
N GLU A 32 14.72 11.81 9.37
CA GLU A 32 16.08 12.16 9.76
C GLU A 32 16.95 10.91 9.96
N ASN A 33 16.39 9.89 10.59
CA ASN A 33 17.14 8.75 11.10
C ASN A 33 17.29 7.62 10.07
N ILE A 34 18.05 7.85 9.00
CA ILE A 34 18.36 6.82 8.01
C ILE A 34 19.62 6.04 8.43
N SER A 35 19.44 4.79 8.83
CA SER A 35 20.55 3.86 9.08
C SER A 35 21.01 3.15 7.79
N ASN A 36 22.32 2.94 7.69
CA ASN A 36 22.93 2.13 6.62
C ASN A 36 22.98 0.63 6.96
N GLU A 37 22.48 0.23 8.13
CA GLU A 37 22.43 -1.18 8.52
C GLU A 37 21.50 -1.97 7.61
N LYS A 38 21.97 -3.14 7.16
CA LYS A 38 21.21 -4.00 6.23
C LYS A 38 19.82 -4.38 6.79
N GLY A 39 19.73 -4.66 8.09
CA GLY A 39 18.46 -5.01 8.74
C GLY A 39 17.45 -3.85 8.71
N TYR A 40 17.91 -2.62 8.94
CA TYR A 40 17.09 -1.43 8.85
C TYR A 40 16.58 -1.19 7.41
N ILE A 41 17.49 -1.21 6.43
CA ILE A 41 17.15 -0.98 5.01
C ILE A 41 16.09 -1.97 4.53
N GLU A 42 16.27 -3.25 4.83
CA GLU A 42 15.27 -4.26 4.47
C GLU A 42 13.93 -4.01 5.17
N LYS A 43 13.93 -3.68 6.47
CA LYS A 43 12.68 -3.38 7.19
C LYS A 43 11.93 -2.21 6.54
N GLU A 44 12.61 -1.11 6.26
CA GLU A 44 12.00 0.09 5.65
C GLU A 44 11.44 -0.18 4.25
N ILE A 45 12.19 -0.88 3.39
CA ILE A 45 11.72 -1.26 2.04
C ILE A 45 10.38 -1.99 2.11
N PHE A 46 10.25 -2.99 2.99
CA PHE A 46 9.01 -3.75 3.08
C PHE A 46 7.88 -2.98 3.78
N GLN A 47 8.19 -2.08 4.71
CA GLN A 47 7.17 -1.19 5.30
C GLN A 47 6.58 -0.24 4.25
N TYR A 48 7.42 0.48 3.50
CA TYR A 48 6.96 1.37 2.43
C TYR A 48 6.24 0.60 1.32
N PHE A 49 6.70 -0.61 0.99
CA PHE A 49 6.01 -1.46 0.02
C PHE A 49 4.58 -1.79 0.46
N LYS A 50 4.38 -2.13 1.74
CA LYS A 50 3.05 -2.38 2.30
C LYS A 50 2.16 -1.13 2.25
N ILE A 51 2.73 0.05 2.54
CA ILE A 51 2.01 1.34 2.47
C ILE A 51 1.56 1.60 1.03
N PHE A 52 2.49 1.61 0.06
CA PHE A 52 2.17 1.88 -1.34
C PHE A 52 1.17 0.88 -1.90
N LYS A 53 1.32 -0.41 -1.56
CA LYS A 53 0.38 -1.44 -1.98
C LYS A 53 -1.02 -1.20 -1.41
N LYS A 54 -1.14 -0.85 -0.12
CA LYS A 54 -2.43 -0.51 0.50
C LYS A 54 -3.06 0.72 -0.14
N TYR A 55 -2.26 1.77 -0.36
CA TYR A 55 -2.65 3.01 -1.03
C TYR A 55 -3.17 2.75 -2.45
N ARG A 56 -2.41 2.03 -3.29
CA ARG A 56 -2.84 1.66 -4.64
C ARG A 56 -4.13 0.87 -4.65
N ARG A 57 -4.26 -0.15 -3.77
CA ARG A 57 -5.49 -0.96 -3.68
C ARG A 57 -6.72 -0.11 -3.33
N GLN A 58 -6.57 0.84 -2.41
CA GLN A 58 -7.67 1.75 -2.07
C GLN A 58 -8.07 2.64 -3.26
N ASN A 59 -7.10 3.14 -4.02
CA ASN A 59 -7.36 3.93 -5.23
C ASN A 59 -8.03 3.12 -6.35
N LEU A 60 -7.71 1.82 -6.47
CA LEU A 60 -8.39 0.91 -7.42
C LEU A 60 -9.84 0.66 -7.00
N ASN A 61 -10.08 0.40 -5.71
CA ASN A 61 -11.42 0.18 -5.18
C ASN A 61 -12.31 1.41 -5.38
N GLN A 62 -11.78 2.63 -5.17
CA GLN A 62 -12.51 3.88 -5.45
C GLN A 62 -12.95 4.00 -6.92
N LYS A 63 -12.25 3.35 -7.85
CA LYS A 63 -12.58 3.32 -9.27
C LYS A 63 -13.43 2.10 -9.66
N ASN A 64 -13.91 1.32 -8.68
CA ASN A 64 -14.60 0.04 -8.90
C ASN A 64 -13.82 -0.98 -9.74
N ILE A 65 -12.49 -0.89 -9.72
CA ILE A 65 -11.61 -1.82 -10.44
C ILE A 65 -11.25 -2.96 -9.50
N LYS A 66 -11.73 -4.18 -9.80
CA LYS A 66 -11.32 -5.37 -9.04
C LYS A 66 -9.85 -5.65 -9.27
N GLU A 67 -9.13 -6.03 -8.21
CA GLU A 67 -7.71 -6.39 -8.28
C GLU A 67 -7.46 -7.50 -9.31
N GLN A 68 -8.38 -8.47 -9.41
CA GLN A 68 -8.31 -9.58 -10.37
C GLN A 68 -8.45 -9.14 -11.83
N ASP A 69 -9.32 -8.18 -12.11
CA ASP A 69 -9.53 -7.61 -13.44
C ASP A 69 -8.36 -6.70 -13.84
N TYR A 70 -7.77 -6.02 -12.86
CA TYR A 70 -6.51 -5.29 -12.99
C TYR A 70 -5.32 -6.22 -13.34
N TYR A 71 -5.23 -7.39 -12.69
CA TYR A 71 -4.23 -8.40 -13.06
C TYR A 71 -4.47 -9.01 -14.46
N ARG A 72 -5.73 -9.05 -14.91
CA ARG A 72 -6.13 -9.68 -16.19
C ARG A 72 -5.93 -8.77 -17.39
N SER A 73 -6.29 -7.49 -17.28
CA SER A 73 -6.10 -6.49 -18.35
C SER A 73 -4.64 -6.33 -18.77
N TYR A 74 -3.72 -6.57 -17.84
CA TYR A 74 -2.28 -6.62 -18.08
C TYR A 74 -1.87 -7.82 -18.96
N ILE A 75 -2.42 -9.01 -18.66
CA ILE A 75 -2.02 -10.28 -19.29
C ILE A 75 -2.56 -10.38 -20.72
N ASP A 76 -3.77 -9.86 -20.96
CA ASP A 76 -4.46 -9.99 -22.24
C ASP A 76 -3.99 -8.95 -23.29
N GLY A 77 -3.12 -8.00 -22.93
CA GLY A 77 -2.36 -7.17 -23.86
C GLY A 77 -3.18 -6.23 -24.76
N ASN A 78 -4.50 -6.14 -24.58
CA ASN A 78 -5.45 -5.51 -25.51
C ASN A 78 -6.00 -4.14 -25.08
N ASN A 79 -5.53 -3.54 -23.97
CA ASN A 79 -6.00 -2.21 -23.59
C ASN A 79 -4.95 -1.14 -23.88
N GLU A 80 -5.32 -0.18 -24.72
CA GLU A 80 -4.60 1.09 -24.97
C GLU A 80 -4.56 2.01 -23.74
N ASP A 81 -5.33 1.68 -22.69
CA ASP A 81 -5.29 2.36 -21.40
C ASP A 81 -3.98 2.08 -20.64
N LYS A 82 -2.96 2.88 -20.95
CA LYS A 82 -1.65 3.00 -20.28
C LYS A 82 -1.70 3.24 -18.75
N LYS A 83 -2.86 3.19 -18.09
CA LYS A 83 -3.06 3.70 -16.72
C LYS A 83 -3.03 2.66 -15.61
N TYR A 84 -2.91 1.38 -15.94
CA TYR A 84 -3.07 0.29 -14.97
C TYR A 84 -1.91 -0.72 -14.97
N THR A 85 -0.70 -0.21 -15.19
CA THR A 85 0.52 -0.99 -15.10
C THR A 85 0.92 -1.21 -13.64
N PHE A 86 0.94 -2.47 -13.21
CA PHE A 86 1.77 -2.91 -12.10
C PHE A 86 3.20 -2.49 -12.44
N SER A 87 3.86 -1.69 -11.59
CA SER A 87 5.28 -1.48 -11.82
C SER A 87 5.96 -2.85 -11.64
N LEU A 88 6.86 -3.24 -12.54
CA LEU A 88 7.62 -4.50 -12.40
C LEU A 88 8.24 -4.62 -10.99
N ILE A 89 8.62 -3.50 -10.40
CA ILE A 89 9.06 -3.37 -9.01
C ILE A 89 8.02 -3.93 -8.03
N GLU A 90 6.77 -3.50 -8.14
CA GLU A 90 5.71 -3.94 -7.25
C GLU A 90 5.53 -5.47 -7.35
N LEU A 91 5.71 -6.08 -8.53
CA LEU A 91 5.59 -7.54 -8.68
C LEU A 91 6.72 -8.27 -7.98
N TYR A 92 7.95 -7.78 -8.16
CA TYR A 92 9.11 -8.31 -7.47
C TYR A 92 8.95 -8.21 -5.95
N LEU A 93 8.55 -7.04 -5.45
CA LEU A 93 8.31 -6.83 -4.03
C LEU A 93 7.12 -7.66 -3.50
N THR A 94 6.08 -7.86 -4.32
CA THR A 94 4.94 -8.74 -3.98
C THR A 94 5.39 -10.19 -3.83
N LEU A 95 6.21 -10.69 -4.76
CA LEU A 95 6.75 -12.05 -4.72
C LEU A 95 7.62 -12.25 -3.47
N LEU A 96 8.48 -11.27 -3.17
CA LEU A 96 9.35 -11.30 -2.00
C LEU A 96 8.57 -11.23 -0.69
N ASN A 97 7.53 -10.40 -0.61
CA ASN A 97 6.70 -10.30 0.59
C ASN A 97 5.90 -11.59 0.80
N ASP A 98 5.34 -12.20 -0.27
CA ASP A 98 4.66 -13.50 -0.16
C ASP A 98 5.62 -14.58 0.35
N TYR A 99 6.85 -14.63 -0.18
CA TYR A 99 7.87 -15.57 0.29
C TYR A 99 8.23 -15.36 1.76
N ARG A 100 8.39 -14.10 2.21
CA ARG A 100 8.68 -13.80 3.63
C ARG A 100 7.56 -14.25 4.57
N GLU A 101 6.31 -14.12 4.13
CA GLU A 101 5.14 -14.48 4.94
C GLU A 101 4.86 -16.00 4.92
N LYS A 102 5.08 -16.68 3.79
CA LYS A 102 4.54 -18.03 3.56
C LYS A 102 5.55 -19.04 3.00
N GLY A 103 6.82 -18.66 2.89
CA GLY A 103 7.90 -19.50 2.35
C GLY A 103 7.75 -19.82 0.87
N LEU A 104 8.42 -20.87 0.41
CA LEU A 104 8.33 -21.33 -0.99
C LEU A 104 6.90 -21.75 -1.35
N LEU A 105 6.59 -21.63 -2.63
CA LEU A 105 5.38 -22.24 -3.20
C LEU A 105 5.65 -23.72 -3.37
N LEU A 106 4.98 -24.57 -2.60
CA LEU A 106 5.19 -26.01 -2.56
C LEU A 106 3.93 -26.75 -3.00
N PHE A 107 4.12 -27.78 -3.82
CA PHE A 107 3.04 -28.65 -4.28
C PHE A 107 3.13 -30.01 -3.56
N ARG A 108 2.01 -30.73 -3.57
CA ARG A 108 1.95 -32.09 -3.03
C ARG A 108 1.88 -33.08 -4.19
N LYS A 109 2.62 -34.17 -4.08
CA LYS A 109 2.49 -35.33 -4.97
C LYS A 109 2.04 -36.55 -4.18
N ARG A 110 1.27 -37.40 -4.85
CA ARG A 110 0.94 -38.72 -4.33
C ARG A 110 2.09 -39.66 -4.67
N ASN A 111 2.70 -40.25 -3.66
CA ASN A 111 3.67 -41.33 -3.84
C ASN A 111 3.07 -42.63 -3.34
N VAL A 112 3.65 -43.73 -3.82
CA VAL A 112 3.34 -45.07 -3.33
C VAL A 112 4.63 -45.69 -2.83
N ASN A 113 4.69 -46.03 -1.54
CA ASN A 113 5.88 -46.62 -0.92
C ASN A 113 5.51 -47.62 0.17
N LEU A 114 6.51 -48.33 0.70
CA LEU A 114 6.36 -49.34 1.75
C LEU A 114 6.27 -48.76 3.17
N LYS A 115 6.23 -47.44 3.32
CA LYS A 115 6.16 -46.81 4.66
C LYS A 115 4.75 -47.02 5.21
N LYS A 116 4.64 -47.44 6.48
CA LYS A 116 3.38 -47.64 7.21
C LYS A 116 2.66 -46.32 7.56
N LYS A 117 2.50 -45.40 6.60
CA LYS A 117 1.81 -44.12 6.78
C LYS A 117 0.98 -43.78 5.55
N GLY A 118 -0.31 -43.55 5.77
CA GLY A 118 -1.31 -43.31 4.73
C GLY A 118 -2.13 -44.55 4.39
N ASN A 119 -3.06 -44.41 3.44
CA ASN A 119 -4.00 -45.49 3.11
C ASN A 119 -3.31 -46.58 2.30
N ILE A 120 -3.67 -47.84 2.55
CA ILE A 120 -3.13 -48.97 1.80
C ILE A 120 -3.51 -48.84 0.32
N ASN A 121 -2.54 -49.02 -0.56
CA ASN A 121 -2.76 -49.17 -1.99
C ASN A 121 -2.89 -50.66 -2.29
N TRP A 122 -4.10 -51.20 -2.11
CA TRP A 122 -4.39 -52.62 -2.34
C TRP A 122 -4.06 -53.04 -3.76
N GLN A 123 -4.40 -52.22 -4.75
CA GLN A 123 -4.12 -52.53 -6.16
C GLN A 123 -2.62 -52.76 -6.42
N LYS A 124 -1.73 -51.93 -5.85
CA LYS A 124 -0.28 -52.13 -5.98
C LYS A 124 0.23 -53.26 -5.08
N THR A 125 -0.35 -53.43 -3.89
CA THR A 125 0.00 -54.50 -2.95
C THR A 125 -0.26 -55.87 -3.55
N MET A 126 -1.44 -56.10 -4.10
CA MET A 126 -1.79 -57.37 -4.76
C MET A 126 -0.94 -57.65 -6.00
N LYS A 127 -0.60 -56.60 -6.76
CA LYS A 127 0.18 -56.76 -8.01
C LYS A 127 1.68 -56.97 -7.79
N SER A 128 2.24 -56.39 -6.73
CA SER A 128 3.69 -56.27 -6.58
C SER A 128 4.26 -56.95 -5.34
N SER A 129 3.40 -57.39 -4.41
CA SER A 129 3.82 -58.10 -3.20
C SER A 129 3.61 -59.59 -3.33
N GLN A 130 4.51 -60.38 -2.74
CA GLN A 130 4.37 -61.82 -2.67
C GLN A 130 3.28 -62.20 -1.65
N GLU A 131 2.38 -63.07 -2.08
CA GLU A 131 1.31 -63.64 -1.27
C GLU A 131 1.85 -64.78 -0.39
N LEU A 132 1.49 -64.75 0.89
CA LEU A 132 1.69 -65.82 1.85
C LEU A 132 0.32 -66.35 2.23
N ILE A 133 0.00 -67.54 1.72
CA ILE A 133 -1.29 -68.19 1.95
C ILE A 133 -1.18 -69.01 3.24
N THR A 134 -2.05 -68.71 4.20
CA THR A 134 -2.25 -69.53 5.40
C THR A 134 -3.67 -70.07 5.40
N ASN A 135 -3.95 -71.11 6.20
CA ASN A 135 -5.14 -71.97 6.16
C ASN A 135 -6.53 -71.31 6.06
N ASN A 136 -6.65 -69.97 6.17
CA ASN A 136 -7.85 -69.21 5.79
C ASN A 136 -7.58 -67.71 5.49
N SER A 137 -6.34 -67.29 5.22
CA SER A 137 -6.05 -65.88 4.94
C SER A 137 -4.84 -65.67 4.03
N VAL A 138 -4.92 -64.64 3.18
CA VAL A 138 -3.81 -64.17 2.34
C VAL A 138 -3.13 -63.01 3.04
N LEU A 139 -1.87 -63.18 3.39
CA LEU A 139 -1.01 -62.13 3.91
C LEU A 139 -0.06 -61.66 2.82
N TYR A 140 0.13 -60.35 2.71
CA TYR A 140 1.09 -59.77 1.78
C TYR A 140 2.37 -59.43 2.52
N ARG A 141 3.51 -59.91 2.01
CA ARG A 141 4.83 -59.67 2.62
C ARG A 141 5.18 -58.18 2.71
N GLU A 142 4.70 -57.40 1.75
CA GLU A 142 4.96 -55.97 1.59
C GLU A 142 3.67 -55.22 1.30
N ILE A 143 3.25 -54.35 2.22
CA ILE A 143 2.04 -53.52 2.05
C ILE A 143 2.46 -52.16 1.51
N PHE A 144 1.97 -51.80 0.32
CA PHE A 144 2.20 -50.49 -0.26
C PHE A 144 1.16 -49.50 0.25
N HIS A 145 1.59 -48.30 0.63
CA HIS A 145 0.73 -47.21 1.07
C HIS A 145 0.79 -46.03 0.10
N ASN A 146 -0.38 -45.43 -0.14
CA ASN A 146 -0.52 -44.12 -0.75
C ASN A 146 -0.24 -43.04 0.30
N ASN A 147 0.73 -42.18 0.03
CA ASN A 147 0.97 -41.00 0.85
C ASN A 147 1.14 -39.74 0.02
N LEU A 148 0.79 -38.62 0.64
CA LEU A 148 1.06 -37.29 0.12
C LEU A 148 2.38 -36.81 0.70
N SER A 149 3.34 -36.48 -0.17
CA SER A 149 4.54 -35.75 0.24
C SER A 149 4.61 -34.41 -0.47
N ILE A 150 5.43 -33.51 0.07
CA ILE A 150 5.83 -32.31 -0.66
C ILE A 150 6.66 -32.73 -1.88
N ASP A 151 6.39 -32.09 -3.01
CA ASP A 151 7.16 -32.23 -4.23
C ASP A 151 8.11 -31.03 -4.41
N TYR A 152 9.29 -31.13 -3.80
CA TYR A 152 10.34 -30.12 -3.92
C TYR A 152 10.87 -29.97 -5.35
N GLN A 153 10.63 -30.96 -6.22
CA GLN A 153 11.04 -30.94 -7.62
C GLN A 153 9.94 -30.45 -8.56
N HIS A 154 8.82 -29.96 -8.03
CA HIS A 154 7.76 -29.44 -8.87
C HIS A 154 8.28 -28.26 -9.72
N PRO A 155 8.06 -28.24 -11.05
CA PRO A 155 8.66 -27.24 -11.93
C PRO A 155 8.34 -25.78 -11.54
N ILE A 156 7.13 -25.53 -11.04
CA ILE A 156 6.72 -24.19 -10.56
C ILE A 156 7.41 -23.82 -9.24
N THR A 157 7.66 -24.79 -8.36
CA THR A 157 8.44 -24.55 -7.12
C THR A 157 9.87 -24.16 -7.45
N ILE A 158 10.50 -24.90 -8.37
CA ILE A 158 11.86 -24.60 -8.85
C ILE A 158 11.90 -23.22 -9.49
N LEU A 159 10.98 -22.92 -10.41
CA LEU A 159 10.91 -21.62 -11.08
C LEU A 159 10.77 -20.47 -10.07
N HIS A 160 9.86 -20.61 -9.10
CA HIS A 160 9.69 -19.63 -8.03
C HIS A 160 10.97 -19.41 -7.23
N ALA A 161 11.64 -20.49 -6.81
CA ALA A 161 12.89 -20.42 -6.06
C ALA A 161 14.00 -19.70 -6.86
N LEU A 162 14.15 -20.03 -8.15
CA LEU A 162 15.12 -19.38 -9.02
C LEU A 162 14.82 -17.89 -9.24
N THR A 163 13.54 -17.53 -9.42
CA THR A 163 13.14 -16.11 -9.49
C THR A 163 13.51 -15.37 -8.21
N LEU A 164 13.23 -15.96 -7.04
CA LEU A 164 13.58 -15.37 -5.74
C LEU A 164 15.09 -15.22 -5.57
N MET A 165 15.90 -16.18 -6.00
CA MET A 165 17.37 -16.06 -5.97
C MET A 165 17.88 -14.93 -6.85
N LYS A 166 17.31 -14.77 -8.06
CA LYS A 166 17.66 -13.65 -8.93
C LYS A 166 17.32 -12.31 -8.28
N LEU A 167 16.16 -12.21 -7.63
CA LEU A 167 15.77 -11.01 -6.88
C LEU A 167 16.65 -10.78 -5.65
N GLU A 168 17.03 -11.82 -4.92
CA GLU A 168 17.98 -11.75 -3.80
C GLU A 168 19.27 -11.04 -4.24
N LYS A 169 19.83 -11.48 -5.37
CA LYS A 169 21.04 -10.90 -5.96
C LYS A 169 20.82 -9.46 -6.43
N LEU A 170 19.80 -9.22 -7.26
CA LEU A 170 19.52 -7.91 -7.86
C LEU A 170 19.24 -6.83 -6.82
N LEU A 171 18.48 -7.18 -5.78
CA LEU A 171 18.09 -6.24 -4.74
C LEU A 171 19.07 -6.26 -3.56
N SER A 172 20.09 -7.12 -3.57
CA SER A 172 21.05 -7.26 -2.46
C SER A 172 20.40 -7.53 -1.08
N ILE A 173 19.21 -8.15 -1.08
CA ILE A 173 18.50 -8.58 0.14
C ILE A 173 18.94 -9.98 0.54
N LYS A 174 18.65 -10.44 1.76
CA LYS A 174 18.92 -11.82 2.18
C LYS A 174 17.62 -12.63 2.29
N LEU A 175 17.53 -13.74 1.58
CA LEU A 175 16.43 -14.69 1.64
C LEU A 175 16.90 -16.00 2.28
N LYS A 176 16.10 -16.57 3.17
CA LYS A 176 16.37 -17.88 3.80
C LYS A 176 15.96 -19.03 2.86
N LEU A 177 16.46 -19.05 1.63
CA LEU A 177 16.11 -20.06 0.63
C LEU A 177 16.81 -21.40 0.93
N PRO A 178 16.15 -22.56 0.71
CA PRO A 178 16.79 -23.86 0.87
C PRO A 178 18.00 -23.99 -0.07
N TYR A 179 19.06 -24.61 0.45
CA TYR A 179 20.36 -24.67 -0.23
C TYR A 179 20.31 -25.45 -1.55
N ASP A 180 19.48 -26.50 -1.61
CA ASP A 180 19.37 -27.43 -2.75
C ASP A 180 18.99 -26.74 -4.06
N TYR A 181 18.18 -25.68 -4.01
CA TYR A 181 17.78 -24.94 -5.21
C TYR A 181 18.90 -24.08 -5.79
N ARG A 182 19.96 -23.79 -5.01
CA ARG A 182 21.07 -22.92 -5.46
C ARG A 182 21.94 -23.57 -6.53
N TYR A 183 21.86 -24.89 -6.67
CA TYR A 183 22.62 -25.68 -7.64
C TYR A 183 21.88 -25.92 -8.96
N LEU A 184 20.61 -25.52 -9.08
CA LEU A 184 19.77 -25.76 -10.26
C LEU A 184 20.01 -24.75 -11.41
N LYS A 185 21.28 -24.36 -11.64
CA LYS A 185 21.69 -23.42 -12.71
C LYS A 185 21.22 -23.83 -14.12
N GLN A 186 20.90 -25.10 -14.34
CA GLN A 186 20.49 -25.61 -15.65
C GLN A 186 19.11 -25.10 -16.11
N PHE A 187 18.24 -24.66 -15.20
CA PHE A 187 16.92 -24.11 -15.52
C PHE A 187 16.97 -22.66 -16.04
N GLU A 188 18.11 -21.97 -15.90
CA GLU A 188 18.20 -20.51 -16.10
C GLU A 188 18.18 -20.06 -17.57
N ASN A 189 18.50 -20.94 -18.53
CA ASN A 189 18.95 -20.51 -19.86
C ASN A 189 17.94 -20.71 -21.00
N SER A 190 16.82 -21.43 -20.83
CA SER A 190 15.85 -21.63 -21.92
C SER A 190 14.51 -20.94 -21.64
N THR A 191 14.33 -19.76 -22.23
CA THR A 191 13.04 -19.02 -22.19
C THR A 191 11.89 -19.88 -22.73
N ASN A 192 12.15 -20.70 -23.75
CA ASN A 192 11.15 -21.60 -24.33
C ASN A 192 10.75 -22.72 -23.37
N TYR A 193 11.68 -23.25 -22.59
CA TYR A 193 11.40 -24.25 -21.58
C TYR A 193 10.54 -23.67 -20.44
N ILE A 194 10.89 -22.48 -19.94
CA ILE A 194 10.08 -21.78 -18.92
C ILE A 194 8.67 -21.51 -19.45
N LYS A 195 8.55 -21.11 -20.73
CA LYS A 195 7.25 -20.92 -21.38
C LYS A 195 6.45 -22.22 -21.46
N GLY A 196 7.08 -23.34 -21.83
CA GLY A 196 6.44 -24.65 -21.84
C GLY A 196 5.91 -25.05 -20.46
N ILE A 197 6.70 -24.84 -19.40
CA ILE A 197 6.27 -25.07 -18.01
C ILE A 197 5.03 -24.21 -17.69
N LEU A 198 5.11 -22.91 -17.92
CA LEU A 198 4.03 -21.98 -17.57
C LEU A 198 2.76 -22.15 -18.43
N GLN A 199 2.86 -22.73 -19.62
CA GLN A 199 1.69 -23.10 -20.42
C GLN A 199 1.06 -24.40 -19.93
N ARG A 200 1.88 -25.41 -19.61
CA ARG A 200 1.42 -26.71 -19.11
C ARG A 200 0.62 -26.58 -17.81
N TYR A 201 1.15 -25.85 -16.83
CA TYR A 201 0.56 -25.78 -15.48
C TYR A 201 -0.53 -24.71 -15.30
N GLN A 202 -0.94 -24.00 -16.36
CA GLN A 202 -1.88 -22.89 -16.25
C GLN A 202 -3.24 -23.30 -15.67
N ARG A 203 -3.71 -24.51 -15.99
CA ARG A 203 -5.00 -25.06 -15.54
C ARG A 203 -4.90 -25.84 -14.23
N GLU A 204 -3.69 -26.05 -13.71
CA GLU A 204 -3.43 -26.89 -12.52
C GLU A 204 -3.31 -26.07 -11.23
N MET A 205 -3.47 -24.74 -11.28
CA MET A 205 -3.40 -23.87 -10.11
C MET A 205 -4.78 -23.76 -9.46
N PHE A 206 -4.92 -24.24 -8.23
CA PHE A 206 -6.20 -24.34 -7.53
C PHE A 206 -6.37 -23.24 -6.50
N SER A 207 -5.36 -23.02 -5.64
CA SER A 207 -5.44 -22.02 -4.57
C SER A 207 -5.22 -20.59 -5.05
N ASP A 208 -5.75 -19.61 -4.32
CA ASP A 208 -5.56 -18.19 -4.64
C ASP A 208 -4.08 -17.78 -4.62
N ARG A 209 -3.31 -18.37 -3.70
CA ARG A 209 -1.86 -18.15 -3.62
C ARG A 209 -1.14 -18.70 -4.85
N GLU A 210 -1.44 -19.93 -5.25
CA GLU A 210 -0.87 -20.55 -6.46
C GLU A 210 -1.17 -19.70 -7.68
N LYS A 211 -2.45 -19.36 -7.91
CA LYS A 211 -2.89 -18.53 -9.04
C LYS A 211 -2.17 -17.19 -9.05
N LYS A 212 -2.02 -16.53 -7.90
CA LYS A 212 -1.33 -15.23 -7.79
C LYS A 212 0.15 -15.34 -8.13
N ILE A 213 0.89 -16.24 -7.49
CA ILE A 213 2.34 -16.39 -7.73
C ILE A 213 2.58 -16.81 -9.19
N PHE A 214 1.77 -17.75 -9.68
CA PHE A 214 1.84 -18.21 -11.06
C PHE A 214 1.64 -17.06 -12.06
N LYS A 215 0.63 -16.21 -11.86
CA LYS A 215 0.42 -15.00 -12.68
C LYS A 215 1.61 -14.05 -12.64
N ILE A 216 2.22 -13.83 -11.47
CA ILE A 216 3.43 -13.00 -11.34
C ILE A 216 4.59 -13.62 -12.16
N LEU A 217 4.80 -14.94 -12.06
CA LEU A 217 5.84 -15.62 -12.83
C LEU A 217 5.57 -15.55 -14.34
N GLN A 218 4.32 -15.78 -14.78
CA GLN A 218 3.92 -15.61 -16.18
C GLN A 218 4.25 -14.21 -16.67
N HIS A 219 3.91 -13.19 -15.89
CA HIS A 219 4.17 -11.82 -16.23
C HIS A 219 5.67 -11.53 -16.39
N ILE A 220 6.49 -12.00 -15.45
CA ILE A 220 7.94 -11.80 -15.47
C ILE A 220 8.58 -12.49 -16.69
N TYR A 221 8.16 -13.71 -17.06
CA TYR A 221 8.86 -14.50 -18.08
C TYR A 221 8.24 -14.42 -19.49
N LEU A 222 6.93 -14.25 -19.62
CA LEU A 222 6.20 -14.39 -20.89
C LEU A 222 5.80 -13.07 -21.54
N ASP A 223 5.75 -11.98 -20.79
CA ASP A 223 5.31 -10.70 -21.35
C ASP A 223 6.34 -10.17 -22.37
N LYS A 224 5.95 -10.20 -23.64
CA LYS A 224 6.77 -9.72 -24.77
C LYS A 224 6.86 -8.20 -24.83
N LYS A 225 5.92 -7.47 -24.23
CA LYS A 225 5.92 -5.98 -24.17
C LYS A 225 6.87 -5.47 -23.08
N ASN A 226 7.26 -6.33 -22.15
CA ASN A 226 8.20 -6.04 -21.06
C ASN A 226 9.67 -5.96 -21.50
N LYS A 227 9.99 -5.04 -22.41
CA LYS A 227 11.37 -4.73 -22.83
C LYS A 227 12.25 -4.24 -21.66
N LYS A 228 11.65 -3.82 -20.54
CA LYS A 228 12.31 -3.32 -19.32
C LYS A 228 12.45 -4.36 -18.18
N ASN A 229 12.36 -5.65 -18.48
CA ASN A 229 12.57 -6.68 -17.46
C ASN A 229 14.01 -6.63 -16.92
N LEU A 230 14.19 -6.58 -15.59
CA LEU A 230 15.51 -6.57 -14.92
C LEU A 230 16.38 -7.78 -15.28
N PHE A 231 15.75 -8.92 -15.60
CA PHE A 231 16.47 -10.12 -16.01
C PHE A 231 17.03 -10.03 -17.44
N LYS A 232 16.54 -9.10 -18.28
CA LYS A 232 16.89 -9.00 -19.71
C LYS A 232 17.55 -7.68 -20.09
N CYS A 233 17.28 -6.58 -19.39
CA CYS A 233 17.75 -5.23 -19.77
C CYS A 233 18.48 -4.53 -18.61
N ASN A 234 19.40 -3.61 -18.93
CA ASN A 234 20.13 -2.77 -17.97
C ASN A 234 19.40 -1.43 -17.68
N GLN A 235 18.09 -1.35 -17.91
CA GLN A 235 17.34 -0.12 -17.69
C GLN A 235 16.92 0.03 -16.22
N GLN A 236 16.95 1.28 -15.73
CA GLN A 236 16.40 1.66 -14.45
C GLN A 236 14.88 1.47 -14.47
N LEU A 237 14.35 0.86 -13.40
CA LEU A 237 12.93 0.81 -13.12
C LEU A 237 12.61 1.75 -11.97
N ASP A 238 11.52 2.49 -12.08
CA ASP A 238 11.06 3.39 -11.04
C ASP A 238 9.57 3.17 -10.73
N TYR A 239 9.23 3.32 -9.47
CA TYR A 239 7.88 3.42 -8.95
C TYR A 239 7.86 4.60 -8.00
N VAL A 240 7.17 5.69 -8.36
CA VAL A 240 7.21 6.95 -7.61
C VAL A 240 5.80 7.48 -7.47
N GLU A 241 5.48 7.98 -6.28
CA GLU A 241 4.20 8.59 -5.93
C GLU A 241 4.44 9.93 -5.24
N LYS A 242 3.42 10.80 -5.31
CA LYS A 242 3.39 12.04 -4.52
C LYS A 242 3.12 11.70 -3.06
N PHE A 243 4.03 12.09 -2.17
CA PHE A 243 3.90 11.84 -0.74
C PHE A 243 2.65 12.49 -0.17
N ASP A 244 2.31 13.71 -0.57
CA ASP A 244 1.15 14.47 -0.06
C ASP A 244 -0.15 13.65 -0.19
N LEU A 245 -0.33 12.95 -1.31
CA LEU A 245 -1.51 12.10 -1.54
C LEU A 245 -1.53 10.87 -0.63
N ILE A 246 -0.36 10.30 -0.36
CA ILE A 246 -0.24 9.15 0.55
C ILE A 246 -0.45 9.61 1.98
N TRP A 247 0.12 10.75 2.37
CA TRP A 247 -0.03 11.40 3.67
C TRP A 247 -1.49 11.63 4.01
N GLU A 248 -2.20 12.36 3.14
CA GLU A 248 -3.63 12.62 3.24
C GLU A 248 -4.43 11.31 3.36
N LYS A 249 -4.11 10.32 2.51
CA LYS A 249 -4.81 9.03 2.53
C LYS A 249 -4.57 8.25 3.83
N MET A 250 -3.37 8.31 4.39
CA MET A 250 -3.06 7.67 5.67
C MET A 250 -3.84 8.31 6.81
N LEU A 251 -3.89 9.63 6.87
CA LEU A 251 -4.66 10.37 7.87
C LEU A 251 -6.16 10.10 7.75
N LYS A 252 -6.73 10.14 6.53
CA LYS A 252 -8.15 9.79 6.28
C LYS A 252 -8.55 8.43 6.86
N VAL A 253 -7.67 7.43 6.72
CA VAL A 253 -7.92 6.08 7.22
C VAL A 253 -7.70 5.99 8.74
N ALA A 254 -6.68 6.68 9.27
CA ALA A 254 -6.36 6.61 10.70
C ALA A 254 -7.35 7.39 11.57
N LEU A 255 -7.87 8.49 11.05
CA LEU A 255 -8.83 9.36 11.73
C LEU A 255 -10.29 9.07 11.33
N ASP A 256 -10.52 8.08 10.46
CA ASP A 256 -11.84 7.64 10.01
C ASP A 256 -12.67 8.85 9.50
N ASP A 257 -12.19 9.41 8.39
CA ASP A 257 -12.76 10.58 7.72
C ASP A 257 -14.25 10.41 7.38
N GLU A 258 -15.05 11.38 7.80
CA GLU A 258 -16.51 11.42 7.67
C GLU A 258 -16.96 12.35 6.54
N TYR A 259 -16.05 12.74 5.62
CA TYR A 259 -16.35 13.63 4.49
C TYR A 259 -17.64 13.27 3.75
N ASN A 260 -17.88 11.97 3.46
CA ASN A 260 -19.07 11.56 2.72
C ASN A 260 -20.39 11.85 3.43
N ASP A 261 -20.38 11.92 4.76
CA ASP A 261 -21.55 12.18 5.59
C ASP A 261 -21.80 13.70 5.74
N ILE A 262 -20.82 14.53 5.36
CA ILE A 262 -20.81 15.98 5.64
C ILE A 262 -20.78 16.80 4.33
N LYS A 263 -20.32 16.22 3.22
CA LYS A 263 -20.11 16.90 1.93
C LYS A 263 -21.31 17.64 1.35
N GLU A 264 -22.53 17.31 1.80
CA GLU A 264 -23.77 17.97 1.35
C GLU A 264 -23.89 19.39 1.91
N ASN A 265 -23.31 19.64 3.09
CA ASN A 265 -23.28 20.96 3.72
C ASN A 265 -22.17 21.87 3.15
N ILE A 266 -21.35 21.34 2.24
CA ILE A 266 -20.26 22.10 1.63
C ILE A 266 -20.79 22.79 0.37
N PRO A 267 -20.68 24.13 0.26
CA PRO A 267 -21.22 24.86 -0.87
C PRO A 267 -20.52 24.46 -2.17
N LYS A 268 -21.33 24.39 -3.23
CA LYS A 268 -20.90 24.11 -4.60
C LYS A 268 -21.20 25.32 -5.46
N GLY A 269 -20.24 25.72 -6.27
CA GLY A 269 -20.43 26.78 -7.25
C GLY A 269 -20.59 26.22 -8.65
N SER A 270 -21.24 26.99 -9.52
CA SER A 270 -21.32 26.73 -10.95
C SER A 270 -21.11 28.00 -11.75
N TYR A 271 -20.44 27.90 -12.89
CA TYR A 271 -20.42 28.93 -13.92
C TYR A 271 -21.66 28.79 -14.80
N LEU A 272 -22.29 29.91 -15.14
CA LEU A 272 -23.29 29.97 -16.21
C LEU A 272 -22.64 30.63 -17.42
N LEU A 273 -22.29 29.84 -18.43
CA LEU A 273 -21.64 30.33 -19.63
C LEU A 273 -22.66 30.52 -20.75
N LYS A 274 -22.65 31.70 -21.37
CA LYS A 274 -23.47 32.01 -22.53
C LYS A 274 -22.91 31.32 -23.78
N ASN A 275 -23.73 30.54 -24.45
CA ASN A 275 -23.43 29.91 -25.72
C ASN A 275 -23.78 30.88 -26.86
N HIS A 276 -22.77 31.42 -27.54
CA HIS A 276 -22.98 32.11 -28.81
C HIS A 276 -22.98 31.10 -29.97
N PRO A 277 -23.88 31.23 -30.97
CA PRO A 277 -24.78 32.37 -31.23
C PRO A 277 -26.21 32.25 -30.66
N ASN A 278 -26.59 31.11 -30.05
CA ASN A 278 -28.00 30.80 -29.75
C ASN A 278 -28.55 31.42 -28.45
N ASP A 279 -27.81 32.31 -27.78
CA ASP A 279 -28.18 32.96 -26.50
C ASP A 279 -28.62 32.00 -25.37
N SER A 280 -28.28 30.72 -25.46
CA SER A 280 -28.53 29.72 -24.40
C SER A 280 -27.41 29.71 -23.36
N TYR A 281 -27.68 29.20 -22.15
CA TYR A 281 -26.66 29.09 -21.10
C TYR A 281 -26.35 27.63 -20.79
N THR A 282 -25.05 27.31 -20.65
CA THR A 282 -24.57 26.01 -20.17
C THR A 282 -24.00 26.17 -18.77
N SER A 283 -24.47 25.35 -17.83
CA SER A 283 -23.90 25.28 -16.48
C SER A 283 -22.67 24.39 -16.46
N PHE A 284 -21.57 24.91 -15.94
CA PHE A 284 -20.33 24.17 -15.71
C PHE A 284 -19.97 24.19 -14.22
N GLY A 285 -19.34 23.11 -13.74
CA GLY A 285 -18.88 23.05 -12.35
C GLY A 285 -17.88 24.17 -12.06
N GLY A 286 -18.13 24.93 -10.99
CA GLY A 286 -17.28 25.99 -10.49
C GLY A 286 -16.60 25.59 -9.18
N LEU A 287 -16.88 26.35 -8.11
CA LEU A 287 -16.29 26.12 -6.79
C LEU A 287 -16.53 24.69 -6.29
N ARG A 288 -15.44 24.00 -5.94
CA ARG A 288 -15.43 22.71 -5.26
C ARG A 288 -14.55 22.84 -4.02
N ALA A 289 -15.15 23.23 -2.90
CA ALA A 289 -14.50 23.15 -1.61
C ALA A 289 -14.45 21.68 -1.19
N ILE A 290 -13.25 21.14 -0.99
CA ILE A 290 -13.04 19.76 -0.54
C ILE A 290 -11.96 19.83 0.53
N PRO A 291 -12.35 19.94 1.82
CA PRO A 291 -11.42 19.75 2.92
C PRO A 291 -10.83 18.34 2.87
N ASP A 292 -9.61 18.18 3.38
CA ASP A 292 -8.99 16.85 3.41
C ASP A 292 -9.75 15.93 4.35
N ILE A 293 -9.94 16.29 5.61
CA ILE A 293 -10.54 15.41 6.62
C ILE A 293 -11.60 16.17 7.41
N LEU A 294 -12.79 15.58 7.51
CA LEU A 294 -13.90 16.10 8.31
C LEU A 294 -14.35 15.07 9.34
N ILE A 295 -14.49 15.48 10.60
CA ILE A 295 -14.86 14.57 11.69
C ILE A 295 -15.82 15.25 12.64
N LYS A 296 -16.91 14.56 13.00
CA LYS A 296 -17.84 15.00 14.04
C LYS A 296 -17.44 14.40 15.38
N LYS A 297 -17.57 15.16 16.46
CA LYS A 297 -17.31 14.66 17.82
C LYS A 297 -18.21 15.38 18.82
N GLU A 298 -18.96 14.60 19.59
CA GLU A 298 -19.66 15.12 20.76
C GLU A 298 -18.73 15.04 21.99
N CYS A 299 -18.63 16.12 22.74
CA CYS A 299 -17.88 16.18 23.99
C CYS A 299 -18.65 17.04 25.01
N HIS A 300 -18.94 16.49 26.18
CA HIS A 300 -19.67 17.19 27.26
C HIS A 300 -21.00 17.85 26.80
N GLY A 301 -21.78 17.16 25.95
CA GLY A 301 -23.05 17.67 25.43
C GLY A 301 -22.91 18.75 24.35
N LYS A 302 -21.69 18.98 23.84
CA LYS A 302 -21.39 19.94 22.78
C LYS A 302 -20.86 19.22 21.54
N ASP A 303 -21.45 19.55 20.40
CA ASP A 303 -21.07 19.03 19.10
C ASP A 303 -19.94 19.86 18.49
N TYR A 304 -18.82 19.20 18.19
CA TYR A 304 -17.66 19.77 17.52
C TYR A 304 -17.50 19.21 16.12
N LEU A 305 -17.02 20.07 15.21
CA LEU A 305 -16.61 19.69 13.87
C LEU A 305 -15.12 19.98 13.70
N PHE A 306 -14.36 18.95 13.35
CA PHE A 306 -12.94 19.08 13.03
C PHE A 306 -12.79 19.21 11.52
N VAL A 307 -12.16 20.30 11.09
CA VAL A 307 -11.75 20.55 9.71
C VAL A 307 -10.22 20.47 9.69
N LEU A 308 -9.69 19.34 9.22
CA LEU A 308 -8.27 19.03 9.30
C LEU A 308 -7.67 18.95 7.88
N ASP A 309 -6.58 19.68 7.65
CA ASP A 309 -5.81 19.63 6.40
C ASP A 309 -4.53 18.82 6.57
N ALA A 310 -4.26 17.92 5.64
CA ALA A 310 -3.04 17.15 5.61
C ALA A 310 -1.99 17.87 4.75
N LYS A 311 -0.94 18.43 5.35
CA LYS A 311 0.11 19.13 4.58
C LYS A 311 1.51 18.59 4.79
N ASN A 312 2.26 18.43 3.71
CA ASN A 312 3.66 18.03 3.72
C ASN A 312 4.60 19.23 3.77
N TYR A 313 4.44 20.03 4.81
CA TYR A 313 5.37 21.10 5.15
C TYR A 313 6.38 20.59 6.18
N VAL A 314 7.62 21.07 6.09
CA VAL A 314 8.69 20.78 7.06
C VAL A 314 9.16 22.12 7.63
N PRO A 315 8.51 22.62 8.68
CA PRO A 315 8.85 23.89 9.29
C PRO A 315 10.30 23.94 9.77
N ASN A 316 10.98 25.04 9.44
CA ASN A 316 12.26 25.41 10.02
C ASN A 316 12.07 26.69 10.83
N PHE A 317 12.00 26.54 12.14
CA PHE A 317 11.76 27.63 13.08
C PHE A 317 12.91 28.63 13.18
N LYS A 318 14.14 28.27 12.76
CA LYS A 318 15.26 29.22 12.77
C LYS A 318 15.12 30.27 11.68
N ASP A 319 14.65 29.84 10.51
CA ASP A 319 14.56 30.68 9.31
C ASP A 319 13.13 31.17 9.03
N ASN A 320 12.15 30.80 9.89
CA ASN A 320 10.72 31.08 9.70
C ASN A 320 10.17 30.65 8.33
N VAL A 321 10.68 29.53 7.80
CA VAL A 321 10.27 28.97 6.51
C VAL A 321 9.61 27.60 6.68
N GLY A 322 8.91 27.17 5.64
CA GLY A 322 8.34 25.82 5.59
C GLY A 322 7.06 25.67 6.40
N MET A 323 6.31 26.75 6.63
CA MET A 323 4.94 26.71 7.15
C MET A 323 3.92 26.71 5.99
N PRO A 324 2.65 26.28 6.25
CA PRO A 324 1.55 26.44 5.30
C PRO A 324 1.45 27.87 4.77
N GLN A 325 1.26 27.99 3.46
CA GLN A 325 1.28 29.29 2.77
C GLN A 325 -0.12 29.92 2.67
N SER A 326 -0.19 31.18 2.23
CA SER A 326 -1.43 31.96 2.16
C SER A 326 -2.58 31.24 1.47
N HIS A 327 -2.32 30.50 0.39
CA HIS A 327 -3.36 29.76 -0.33
C HIS A 327 -3.98 28.62 0.50
N ASP A 328 -3.21 27.98 1.38
CA ASP A 328 -3.70 26.94 2.29
C ASP A 328 -4.42 27.55 3.49
N ILE A 329 -3.87 28.64 4.03
CA ILE A 329 -4.47 29.41 5.12
C ILE A 329 -5.86 29.91 4.71
N ILE A 330 -5.97 30.56 3.54
CA ILE A 330 -7.23 31.08 3.01
C ILE A 330 -8.23 29.95 2.82
N LYS A 331 -7.83 28.83 2.21
CA LYS A 331 -8.71 27.66 2.05
C LYS A 331 -9.24 27.17 3.39
N GLN A 332 -8.37 27.11 4.40
CA GLN A 332 -8.79 26.60 5.70
C GLN A 332 -9.76 27.54 6.40
N ILE A 333 -9.48 28.84 6.45
CA ILE A 333 -10.42 29.85 6.96
C ILE A 333 -11.77 29.74 6.23
N PHE A 334 -11.73 29.57 4.91
CA PHE A 334 -12.91 29.46 4.07
C PHE A 334 -13.73 28.20 4.35
N TYR A 335 -13.10 27.04 4.55
CA TYR A 335 -13.79 25.81 4.93
C TYR A 335 -14.49 25.97 6.28
N LYS A 336 -13.81 26.53 7.28
CA LYS A 336 -14.41 26.80 8.57
C LYS A 336 -15.62 27.73 8.45
N TYR A 337 -15.48 28.84 7.73
CA TYR A 337 -16.57 29.79 7.52
C TYR A 337 -17.79 29.14 6.88
N PHE A 338 -17.61 28.41 5.77
CA PHE A 338 -18.72 27.77 5.06
C PHE A 338 -19.48 26.71 5.85
N MET A 339 -18.82 26.07 6.79
CA MET A 339 -19.44 25.04 7.63
C MET A 339 -20.10 25.62 8.89
N SER A 340 -20.01 26.93 9.09
CA SER A 340 -20.48 27.60 10.28
C SER A 340 -21.84 28.27 10.09
N LYS A 341 -22.59 28.41 11.18
CA LYS A 341 -23.89 29.10 11.22
C LYS A 341 -23.82 30.55 10.75
N GLU A 342 -22.68 31.19 10.94
CA GLU A 342 -22.41 32.55 10.51
C GLU A 342 -22.39 32.70 8.99
N PHE A 343 -22.12 31.62 8.25
CA PHE A 343 -22.28 31.62 6.79
C PHE A 343 -23.71 31.30 6.36
N HIS A 344 -24.36 30.32 7.00
CA HIS A 344 -25.72 29.90 6.69
C HIS A 344 -26.43 29.34 7.93
N GLU A 345 -27.60 29.86 8.28
CA GLU A 345 -28.29 29.55 9.55
C GLU A 345 -28.63 28.04 9.71
N ASP A 346 -28.91 27.35 8.60
CA ASP A 346 -29.16 25.90 8.57
C ASP A 346 -27.93 25.04 8.94
N ASN A 347 -26.72 25.62 8.97
CA ASN A 347 -25.54 24.89 9.40
C ASN A 347 -25.66 24.49 10.89
N LYS A 348 -25.10 23.34 11.26
CA LYS A 348 -25.23 22.82 12.63
C LYS A 348 -24.34 23.54 13.64
N TYR A 349 -23.16 23.98 13.23
CA TYR A 349 -22.09 24.38 14.13
C TYR A 349 -21.90 25.89 14.13
N HIS A 350 -21.76 26.50 15.30
CA HIS A 350 -21.20 27.84 15.40
C HIS A 350 -19.68 27.80 15.17
N SER A 351 -19.09 28.91 14.72
CA SER A 351 -17.66 28.95 14.35
C SER A 351 -16.71 28.57 15.51
N GLU A 352 -17.07 28.82 16.77
CA GLU A 352 -16.31 28.39 17.95
C GLU A 352 -16.39 26.89 18.25
N ASN A 353 -17.24 26.15 17.55
CA ASN A 353 -17.34 24.68 17.64
C ASN A 353 -16.66 23.99 16.46
N ILE A 354 -16.11 24.77 15.52
CA ILE A 354 -15.38 24.27 14.37
C ILE A 354 -13.88 24.44 14.62
N ILE A 355 -13.21 23.32 14.84
CA ILE A 355 -11.78 23.27 15.10
C ILE A 355 -11.07 23.10 13.78
N ASN A 356 -10.25 24.09 13.43
CA ASN A 356 -9.49 24.09 12.20
C ASN A 356 -8.02 23.82 12.48
N ALA A 357 -7.41 22.86 11.78
CA ALA A 357 -6.01 22.54 11.99
C ALA A 357 -5.26 22.01 10.77
N PHE A 358 -3.98 22.38 10.67
CA PHE A 358 -3.01 21.73 9.81
C PHE A 358 -2.34 20.55 10.51
N LEU A 359 -2.26 19.42 9.82
CA LEU A 359 -1.57 18.19 10.24
C LEU A 359 -0.32 17.98 9.39
N LEU A 360 0.84 18.21 10.01
CA LEU A 360 2.15 18.14 9.36
C LEU A 360 2.88 16.84 9.74
N PRO A 361 3.55 16.15 8.81
CA PRO A 361 4.28 14.93 9.11
C PRO A 361 5.64 15.23 9.76
N THR A 362 6.06 14.40 10.72
CA THR A 362 7.43 14.43 11.27
C THR A 362 7.84 13.09 11.89
N GLU A 363 9.07 12.97 12.35
CA GLU A 363 9.51 11.93 13.29
C GLU A 363 9.65 12.53 14.69
N LEU A 364 8.69 12.27 15.58
CA LEU A 364 8.71 12.82 16.94
C LEU A 364 9.75 12.13 17.83
N ASN A 365 10.25 10.95 17.43
CA ASN A 365 11.22 10.13 18.17
C ASN A 365 10.82 9.88 19.64
N THR A 366 9.52 9.90 19.92
CA THR A 366 8.91 9.73 21.24
C THR A 366 7.66 8.87 21.11
N PRO A 367 7.07 8.39 22.23
CA PRO A 367 5.76 7.74 22.20
C PRO A 367 4.60 8.67 21.81
N GLU A 368 4.83 9.98 21.67
CA GLU A 368 3.83 10.96 21.25
C GLU A 368 3.35 10.69 19.82
N LYS A 369 2.03 10.77 19.62
CA LYS A 369 1.39 10.62 18.30
C LYS A 369 1.27 11.94 17.56
N ILE A 370 1.16 13.00 18.34
CA ILE A 370 0.80 14.34 17.92
C ILE A 370 1.50 15.33 18.85
N ARG A 371 1.90 16.48 18.30
CA ARG A 371 2.47 17.59 19.07
C ARG A 371 1.96 18.91 18.51
N TYR A 372 1.49 19.79 19.39
CA TYR A 372 1.15 21.17 19.02
C TYR A 372 2.42 21.96 18.69
N ILE A 373 2.41 22.71 17.59
CA ILE A 373 3.60 23.49 17.15
C ILE A 373 3.34 24.98 16.99
N GLY A 374 2.09 25.42 17.02
CA GLY A 374 1.75 26.83 16.90
C GLY A 374 0.37 27.06 16.31
N ILE A 375 0.06 28.32 16.11
CA ILE A 375 -1.23 28.77 15.60
C ILE A 375 -1.05 29.90 14.61
N HIS A 376 -1.78 29.84 13.50
CA HIS A 376 -1.98 31.00 12.65
C HIS A 376 -3.19 31.79 13.16
N SER A 377 -3.09 33.11 13.27
CA SER A 377 -4.20 34.01 13.59
C SER A 377 -4.16 35.23 12.67
N LEU A 378 -5.32 35.68 12.19
CA LEU A 378 -5.45 36.99 11.55
C LEU A 378 -5.43 38.08 12.63
N GLU A 379 -4.75 39.20 12.38
CA GLU A 379 -4.80 40.37 13.25
C GLU A 379 -6.21 41.00 13.23
N ASP A 380 -6.70 41.43 14.40
CA ASP A 380 -8.09 41.80 14.78
C ASP A 380 -8.76 42.96 13.99
N SER A 381 -8.32 43.27 12.77
CA SER A 381 -8.90 44.31 11.92
C SER A 381 -10.25 43.95 11.28
N PHE A 382 -10.66 42.68 11.36
CA PHE A 382 -11.95 42.21 10.85
C PHE A 382 -12.71 41.48 11.96
N LYS A 383 -14.05 41.63 12.00
CA LYS A 383 -14.98 40.91 12.88
C LYS A 383 -15.02 39.37 12.66
N PHE A 384 -13.98 38.79 12.07
CA PHE A 384 -13.79 37.35 12.07
C PHE A 384 -13.30 36.98 13.46
N ASN A 385 -14.21 36.52 14.32
CA ASN A 385 -13.89 35.96 15.64
C ASN A 385 -12.93 34.74 15.52
N ASN A 386 -13.22 33.63 16.20
CA ASN A 386 -12.38 32.43 16.17
C ASN A 386 -12.21 31.78 14.76
N THR A 387 -12.83 32.34 13.71
CA THR A 387 -12.78 31.93 12.30
C THR A 387 -11.41 32.09 11.65
N GLY A 388 -10.62 33.10 12.04
CA GLY A 388 -9.29 33.36 11.48
C GLY A 388 -8.17 32.50 12.05
N LYS A 389 -8.48 31.62 13.01
CA LYS A 389 -7.50 30.85 13.78
C LYS A 389 -7.38 29.42 13.27
N ILE A 390 -6.15 28.98 12.99
CA ILE A 390 -5.83 27.63 12.50
C ILE A 390 -4.70 27.06 13.35
N LEU A 391 -4.98 25.97 14.05
CA LEU A 391 -3.97 25.26 14.85
C LEU A 391 -3.01 24.50 13.93
N CYS A 392 -1.76 24.35 14.34
CA CYS A 392 -0.77 23.56 13.63
C CYS A 392 -0.26 22.45 14.54
N PHE A 393 -0.29 21.22 14.03
CA PHE A 393 0.22 20.05 14.74
C PHE A 393 1.20 19.26 13.89
N TYR A 394 2.24 18.74 14.55
CA TYR A 394 2.98 17.61 14.04
C TYR A 394 2.26 16.30 14.35
N ILE A 395 2.28 15.37 13.39
CA ILE A 395 1.81 14.00 13.54
C ILE A 395 3.01 13.07 13.30
N ASP A 396 3.23 12.15 14.23
CA ASP A 396 4.33 11.18 14.10
C ASP A 396 4.07 10.20 12.96
N PHE A 397 4.94 10.24 11.96
CA PHE A 397 4.84 9.43 10.75
C PHE A 397 5.03 7.94 11.04
N ASN A 398 5.90 7.59 11.99
CA ASN A 398 6.19 6.20 12.35
C ASN A 398 4.95 5.52 12.96
N GLN A 399 4.23 6.21 13.85
CA GLN A 399 2.99 5.74 14.44
C GLN A 399 1.84 5.75 13.44
N LEU A 400 1.70 6.82 12.65
CA LEU A 400 0.64 6.89 11.64
C LEU A 400 0.75 5.75 10.63
N ARG A 401 1.95 5.43 10.13
CA ARG A 401 2.08 4.34 9.15
C ARG A 401 1.71 2.97 9.74
N GLN A 402 1.95 2.75 11.03
CA GLN A 402 1.54 1.51 11.70
C GLN A 402 0.01 1.41 11.79
N VAL A 403 -0.64 2.49 12.21
CA VAL A 403 -2.11 2.58 12.27
C VAL A 403 -2.73 2.50 10.87
N TYR A 404 -2.11 3.13 9.88
CA TYR A 404 -2.55 3.03 8.50
C TYR A 404 -2.53 1.59 8.02
N LEU A 405 -1.49 0.80 8.33
CA LEU A 405 -1.44 -0.61 7.94
C LEU A 405 -2.41 -1.47 8.75
N ASN A 406 -2.50 -1.22 10.06
CA ASN A 406 -3.35 -1.93 11.01
C ASN A 406 -4.23 -0.92 11.80
N PRO A 407 -5.44 -0.61 11.30
CA PRO A 407 -6.29 0.41 11.89
C PRO A 407 -6.57 0.16 13.37
N ASN A 408 -6.47 1.21 14.18
CA ASN A 408 -6.69 1.18 15.63
C ASN A 408 -7.56 2.38 16.03
N LYS A 409 -8.78 2.13 16.51
CA LYS A 409 -9.73 3.19 16.91
C LYS A 409 -9.19 4.08 18.04
N LYS A 410 -8.28 3.57 18.89
CA LYS A 410 -7.66 4.35 19.97
C LYS A 410 -6.84 5.53 19.42
N TYR A 411 -6.25 5.40 18.23
CA TYR A 411 -5.46 6.47 17.61
C TYR A 411 -6.32 7.70 17.27
N LYS A 412 -7.48 7.51 16.61
CA LYS A 412 -8.44 8.59 16.32
C LYS A 412 -8.80 9.34 17.60
N LYS A 413 -9.19 8.61 18.65
CA LYS A 413 -9.60 9.22 19.93
C LYS A 413 -8.48 10.08 20.52
N GLU A 414 -7.28 9.52 20.70
CA GLU A 414 -6.17 10.25 21.33
C GLU A 414 -5.74 11.50 20.53
N VAL A 415 -5.73 11.42 19.20
CA VAL A 415 -5.42 12.58 18.34
C VAL A 415 -6.48 13.67 18.48
N LEU A 416 -7.76 13.33 18.44
CA LEU A 416 -8.85 14.31 18.52
C LEU A 416 -9.03 14.87 19.94
N ASP A 417 -8.80 14.07 20.99
CA ASP A 417 -8.76 14.54 22.37
C ASP A 417 -7.64 15.57 22.54
N TYR A 418 -6.42 15.26 22.08
CA TYR A 418 -5.28 16.19 22.15
C TYR A 418 -5.54 17.52 21.43
N ILE A 419 -6.12 17.47 20.22
CA ILE A 419 -6.46 18.68 19.45
C ILE A 419 -7.52 19.51 20.20
N LEU A 420 -8.57 18.86 20.73
CA LEU A 420 -9.64 19.53 21.47
C LEU A 420 -9.14 20.16 22.77
N ASP A 421 -8.32 19.42 23.54
CA ASP A 421 -7.73 19.92 24.78
C ASP A 421 -6.81 21.11 24.50
N THR A 422 -6.00 21.04 23.43
CA THR A 422 -5.18 22.17 22.99
C THR A 422 -6.05 23.37 22.62
N TYR A 423 -7.16 23.15 21.90
CA TYR A 423 -8.09 24.21 21.51
C TYR A 423 -8.73 24.89 22.74
N ASN A 424 -9.26 24.11 23.69
CA ASN A 424 -9.88 24.63 24.91
C ASN A 424 -8.89 25.26 25.90
N ASN A 425 -7.60 24.94 25.81
CA ASN A 425 -6.58 25.61 26.63
C ASN A 425 -6.18 26.99 26.05
N LEU A 426 -6.47 27.23 24.76
CA LEU A 426 -6.17 28.49 24.09
C LEU A 426 -7.37 29.45 24.04
N TYR A 427 -8.60 28.95 24.27
CA TYR A 427 -9.88 29.69 24.24
C TYR A 427 -10.80 29.22 25.36
#